data_AF-A0A950E2W1-F1
#
_entry.id   AF-A0A950E2W1-F1
#
_cell.length_a   1.000
_cell.length_b   1.000
_cell.length_c   1.000
_cell.angle_alpha   90.00
_cell.angle_beta   90.00
_cell.angle_gamma   90.00
#
_symmetry.space_group_name_H-M   'P 1'
#
loop_
_entity.id
_entity.type
_entity.pdbx_description
1 polymer ?
#
loop_
_entity_poly.entity_id
_entity_poly.type
_entity_poly.pdbx_seq_one_letter_code
_entity_poly.pdbx_strand_id
1 'polypeptide(L)'
;MPDLFAALMGPWGEKRFAVRTSRELLRLYQAATAHRSGMSRREIYRWVVMARTGTDADESDAIVRAAERSFASWPADRELRFADVVHYLAVSQYLKKAHRMNTRVDMGRLVNRYIPRDL
;
A
#
# COMPACT_ATOMS: atom_id res chain seq x y z
N MET A 1 -8.16 23.26 26.10
CA MET A 1 -9.05 22.75 25.03
C MET A 1 -8.21 22.36 23.83
N PRO A 2 -7.69 21.12 23.71
CA PRO A 2 -7.17 20.66 22.44
C PRO A 2 -8.32 20.10 21.57
N ASP A 3 -8.49 20.74 20.42
CA ASP A 3 -8.68 20.10 19.12
C ASP A 3 -9.99 19.38 18.74
N LEU A 4 -11.08 20.15 18.62
CA LEU A 4 -12.15 19.84 17.66
C LEU A 4 -11.63 19.77 16.21
N PHE A 5 -10.59 20.55 15.88
CA PHE A 5 -9.98 20.58 14.55
C PHE A 5 -9.10 19.36 14.26
N ALA A 6 -8.25 18.90 15.18
CA ALA A 6 -7.49 17.65 14.96
C ALA A 6 -8.40 16.41 14.88
N ALA A 7 -9.54 16.39 15.58
CA ALA A 7 -10.53 15.32 15.48
C ALA A 7 -11.18 15.26 14.08
N LEU A 8 -11.54 16.41 13.50
CA LEU A 8 -12.13 16.53 12.16
C LEU A 8 -11.11 16.29 11.03
N MET A 9 -9.84 16.65 11.23
CA MET A 9 -8.78 16.51 10.22
C MET A 9 -8.17 15.10 10.15
N GLY A 10 -8.32 14.28 11.19
CA GLY A 10 -7.79 12.91 11.23
C GLY A 10 -8.25 12.04 10.05
N PRO A 11 -9.56 11.87 9.81
CA PRO A 11 -10.08 11.09 8.68
C PRO A 11 -9.71 11.68 7.31
N TRP A 12 -9.58 13.00 7.22
CA TRP A 12 -9.17 13.70 6.00
C TRP A 12 -7.71 13.43 5.66
N GLY A 13 -6.82 13.49 6.65
CA GLY A 13 -5.41 13.16 6.49
C GLY A 13 -5.20 11.71 6.06
N GLU A 14 -5.91 10.77 6.71
CA GLU A 14 -5.91 9.35 6.36
C GLU A 14 -6.37 9.13 4.90
N LYS A 15 -7.51 9.69 4.53
CA LYS A 15 -8.07 9.56 3.18
C LYS A 15 -7.14 10.14 2.12
N ARG A 16 -6.63 11.36 2.35
CA ARG A 16 -5.68 12.01 1.43
C ARG A 16 -4.41 11.18 1.27
N PHE A 17 -3.90 10.61 2.36
CA PHE A 17 -2.73 9.74 2.32
C PHE A 17 -3.00 8.48 1.48
N ALA A 18 -4.10 7.78 1.74
CA ALA A 18 -4.48 6.57 0.99
C ALA A 18 -4.60 6.84 -0.52
N VAL A 19 -5.28 7.93 -0.90
CA VAL A 19 -5.46 8.33 -2.30
C VAL A 19 -4.12 8.65 -2.96
N ARG A 20 -3.26 9.42 -2.28
CA ARG A 20 -1.94 9.79 -2.79
C ARG A 20 -1.08 8.54 -3.00
N THR A 21 -1.01 7.68 -1.99
CA THR A 21 -0.25 6.42 -2.01
C THR A 21 -0.74 5.49 -3.11
N SER A 22 -2.06 5.31 -3.26
CA SER A 22 -2.62 4.45 -4.31
C SER A 22 -2.25 4.94 -5.71
N ARG A 23 -2.38 6.24 -5.97
CA ARG A 23 -2.04 6.84 -7.27
C ARG A 23 -0.55 6.76 -7.58
N GLU A 24 0.29 7.01 -6.58
CA GLU A 24 1.75 6.93 -6.73
C GLU A 24 2.19 5.49 -7.06
N LEU A 25 1.71 4.51 -6.29
CA LEU A 25 2.05 3.11 -6.49
C LEU A 25 1.52 2.56 -7.81
N LEU A 26 0.31 2.95 -8.24
CA LEU A 26 -0.20 2.56 -9.55
C LEU A 26 0.67 3.07 -10.71
N ARG A 27 1.20 4.29 -10.61
CA ARG A 27 2.12 4.82 -11.62
C ARG A 27 3.44 4.05 -11.64
N LEU A 28 3.96 3.68 -10.47
CA LEU A 28 5.16 2.85 -10.38
C LEU A 28 4.92 1.46 -10.98
N TYR A 29 3.76 0.85 -10.71
CA TYR A 29 3.37 -0.42 -11.31
C TYR A 29 3.35 -0.32 -12.85
N GLN A 30 2.67 0.70 -13.37
CA GLN A 30 2.60 0.95 -14.82
C GLN A 30 3.99 1.15 -15.43
N ALA A 31 4.86 1.91 -14.77
CA ALA A 31 6.24 2.11 -15.20
C ALA A 31 7.02 0.79 -15.23
N ALA A 32 6.89 -0.04 -14.20
CA ALA A 32 7.53 -1.36 -14.13
C ALA A 32 7.07 -2.26 -15.28
N THR A 33 5.77 -2.34 -15.54
CA THR A 33 5.20 -3.16 -16.62
C THR A 33 5.60 -2.65 -18.00
N ALA A 34 5.75 -1.35 -18.18
CA ALA A 34 6.10 -0.76 -19.48
C ALA A 34 7.59 -0.94 -19.83
N HIS A 35 8.50 -0.84 -18.85
CA HIS A 35 9.94 -0.88 -19.10
C HIS A 35 10.54 -2.28 -19.07
N ARG A 36 9.83 -3.26 -18.51
CA ARG A 36 10.38 -4.59 -18.22
C ARG A 36 9.35 -5.67 -18.49
N SER A 37 9.17 -5.98 -19.78
CA SER A 37 8.39 -7.14 -20.22
C SER A 37 9.04 -8.43 -19.69
N GLY A 38 8.23 -9.34 -19.15
CA GLY A 38 8.67 -10.66 -18.69
C GLY A 38 8.92 -10.81 -17.18
N MET A 39 8.82 -9.73 -16.39
CA MET A 39 8.84 -9.87 -14.92
C MET A 39 7.54 -10.51 -14.41
N SER A 40 7.67 -11.42 -13.45
CA SER A 40 6.54 -11.95 -12.69
C SER A 40 5.86 -10.84 -11.86
N ARG A 41 4.59 -11.06 -11.48
CA ARG A 41 3.85 -10.12 -10.61
C ARG A 41 4.60 -9.82 -9.32
N ARG A 42 5.22 -10.83 -8.71
CA ARG A 42 5.99 -10.66 -7.47
C ARG A 42 7.23 -9.79 -7.68
N GLU A 43 7.93 -9.92 -8.80
CA GLU A 43 9.07 -9.05 -9.14
C GLU A 43 8.63 -7.62 -9.39
N ILE A 44 7.50 -7.42 -10.06
CA ILE A 44 6.90 -6.08 -10.23
C ILE A 44 6.59 -5.47 -8.86
N TYR A 45 5.98 -6.22 -7.93
CA TYR A 45 5.65 -5.71 -6.61
C TYR A 45 6.90 -5.32 -5.81
N ARG A 46 7.96 -6.14 -5.84
CA ARG A 46 9.24 -5.81 -5.19
C ARG A 46 9.83 -4.53 -5.77
N TRP A 47 9.88 -4.41 -7.09
CA TRP A 47 10.40 -3.20 -7.74
C TRP A 47 9.61 -1.96 -7.34
N VAL A 48 8.27 -2.04 -7.31
CA VAL A 48 7.42 -0.93 -6.88
C VAL A 48 7.68 -0.55 -5.42
N VAL A 49 7.85 -1.54 -4.53
CA VAL A 49 8.21 -1.31 -3.13
C VAL A 49 9.55 -0.59 -3.04
N MET A 50 10.61 -1.12 -3.67
CA MET A 50 11.94 -0.49 -3.69
C MET A 50 11.87 0.96 -4.18
N ALA A 51 11.18 1.21 -5.30
CA ALA A 51 11.03 2.55 -5.86
C ALA A 51 10.27 3.50 -4.92
N ARG A 52 9.32 2.98 -4.12
CA ARG A 52 8.52 3.77 -3.18
C ARG A 52 9.27 4.09 -1.88
N THR A 53 10.03 3.13 -1.36
CA THR A 53 10.64 3.18 -0.01
C THR A 53 12.12 3.53 -0.04
N GLY A 54 12.80 3.35 -1.17
CA GLY A 54 14.26 3.47 -1.28
C GLY A 54 15.02 2.30 -0.64
N THR A 55 14.32 1.21 -0.32
CA THR A 55 14.90 0.02 0.32
C THR A 55 15.57 -0.90 -0.70
N ASP A 56 16.45 -1.78 -0.22
CA ASP A 56 17.06 -2.80 -1.06
C ASP A 56 16.10 -3.96 -1.41
N ALA A 57 16.62 -4.96 -2.13
CA ALA A 57 15.85 -6.11 -2.58
C ALA A 57 15.32 -6.96 -1.42
N ASP A 58 16.12 -7.21 -0.40
CA ASP A 58 15.77 -8.07 0.73
C ASP A 58 14.71 -7.41 1.62
N GLU A 59 14.89 -6.13 1.92
CA GLU A 59 13.91 -5.31 2.64
C GLU A 59 12.59 -5.20 1.87
N SER A 60 12.66 -4.99 0.55
CA SER A 60 11.46 -4.92 -0.29
C SER A 60 10.68 -6.24 -0.30
N ASP A 61 11.39 -7.35 -0.32
CA ASP A 61 10.79 -8.67 -0.31
C ASP A 61 10.18 -9.01 1.05
N ALA A 62 10.81 -8.57 2.15
CA ALA A 62 10.23 -8.67 3.49
C ALA A 62 8.89 -7.91 3.58
N ILE A 63 8.80 -6.71 2.98
CA ILE A 63 7.55 -5.93 2.91
C ILE A 63 6.49 -6.67 2.08
N VAL A 64 6.84 -7.22 0.92
CA VAL A 64 5.90 -7.98 0.07
C VAL A 64 5.38 -9.22 0.83
N ARG A 65 6.25 -9.96 1.52
CA ARG A 65 5.83 -11.10 2.36
C ARG A 65 4.94 -10.67 3.53
N ALA A 66 5.17 -9.50 4.11
CA ALA A 66 4.31 -8.98 5.16
C ALA A 66 2.91 -8.63 4.64
N ALA A 67 2.80 -8.06 3.45
CA ALA A 67 1.51 -7.84 2.78
C ALA A 67 0.78 -9.16 2.50
N GLU A 68 1.49 -10.16 2.00
CA GLU A 68 0.98 -11.52 1.76
C GLU A 68 0.39 -12.15 3.01
N ARG A 69 1.17 -12.19 4.10
CA ARG A 69 0.67 -12.70 5.39
C ARG A 69 -0.53 -11.93 5.93
N SER A 70 -0.61 -10.62 5.64
CA SER A 70 -1.68 -9.75 6.15
C SER A 70 -2.99 -9.89 5.40
N PHE A 71 -2.96 -10.18 4.10
CA PHE A 71 -4.13 -10.04 3.22
C PHE A 71 -4.42 -11.22 2.30
N ALA A 72 -3.44 -12.10 2.09
CA ALA A 72 -3.51 -13.18 1.12
C ALA A 72 -3.41 -14.57 1.75
N SER A 73 -2.88 -14.70 2.97
CA SER A 73 -2.77 -15.99 3.67
C SER A 73 -3.94 -16.31 4.60
N TRP A 74 -4.81 -15.35 4.93
CA TRP A 74 -5.97 -15.54 5.80
C TRP A 74 -7.10 -14.57 5.41
N PRO A 75 -8.39 -14.97 5.45
CA PRO A 75 -8.95 -16.26 5.88
C PRO A 75 -8.88 -17.37 4.82
N ALA A 76 -8.49 -17.04 3.58
CA ALA A 76 -8.29 -18.01 2.51
C ALA A 76 -6.96 -17.73 1.85
N ASP A 77 -6.18 -18.79 1.62
CA ASP A 77 -4.94 -18.70 0.87
C ASP A 77 -5.24 -18.39 -0.60
N ARG A 78 -4.71 -17.28 -1.09
CA ARG A 78 -4.87 -16.82 -2.46
C ARG A 78 -3.60 -16.13 -2.92
N GLU A 79 -3.48 -15.97 -4.23
CA GLU A 79 -2.41 -15.15 -4.78
C GLU A 79 -2.49 -13.70 -4.27
N LEU A 80 -1.33 -13.17 -3.88
CA LEU A 80 -1.14 -11.77 -3.53
C LEU A 80 -1.47 -10.89 -4.74
N ARG A 81 -2.30 -9.87 -4.52
CA ARG A 81 -2.65 -8.86 -5.54
C ARG A 81 -1.94 -7.56 -5.24
N PHE A 82 -1.82 -6.70 -6.24
CA PHE A 82 -1.17 -5.42 -6.08
C PHE A 82 -1.91 -4.52 -5.06
N ALA A 83 -3.24 -4.59 -5.04
CA ALA A 83 -4.06 -3.88 -4.07
C ALA A 83 -3.70 -4.22 -2.61
N ASP A 84 -3.26 -5.45 -2.32
CA ASP A 84 -2.84 -5.86 -0.98
C ASP A 84 -1.53 -5.21 -0.56
N VAL A 85 -0.57 -5.15 -1.49
CA VAL A 85 0.72 -4.47 -1.29
C VAL A 85 0.47 -2.98 -1.05
N VAL A 86 -0.40 -2.36 -1.85
CA VAL A 86 -0.79 -0.96 -1.69
C VAL A 86 -1.49 -0.73 -0.35
N HIS A 87 -2.38 -1.63 0.06
CA HIS A 87 -3.07 -1.54 1.34
C HIS A 87 -2.09 -1.64 2.51
N TYR A 88 -1.18 -2.62 2.48
CA TYR A 88 -0.14 -2.78 3.48
C TYR A 88 0.73 -1.52 3.62
N LEU A 89 1.20 -0.96 2.51
CA LEU A 89 2.01 0.26 2.50
C LEU A 89 1.23 1.49 2.97
N ALA A 90 -0.02 1.63 2.55
CA ALA A 90 -0.88 2.75 2.96
C ALA A 90 -1.08 2.76 4.48
N VAL A 91 -1.36 1.61 5.09
CA VAL A 91 -1.55 1.48 6.53
C VAL A 91 -0.22 1.66 7.27
N SER A 92 0.79 0.84 6.97
CA SER A 92 2.06 0.82 7.71
C SER A 92 2.78 2.17 7.67
N GLN A 93 2.84 2.83 6.50
CA GLN A 93 3.49 4.13 6.36
C GLN A 93 2.67 5.25 7.01
N TYR A 94 1.34 5.20 6.95
CA TYR A 94 0.50 6.20 7.61
C TYR A 94 0.67 6.11 9.13
N LEU A 95 0.57 4.91 9.69
CA LEU A 95 0.72 4.67 11.13
C LEU A 95 2.09 5.10 11.63
N LYS A 96 3.16 4.74 10.90
CA LYS A 96 4.53 5.20 11.18
C LYS A 96 4.63 6.73 11.16
N LYS A 97 4.08 7.39 10.12
CA LYS A 97 4.14 8.84 9.96
C LYS A 97 3.31 9.58 11.02
N ALA A 98 2.14 9.06 11.36
CA ALA A 98 1.23 9.70 12.30
C ALA A 98 1.57 9.38 13.76
N HIS A 99 2.50 8.46 14.02
CA HIS A 99 2.78 7.88 15.34
C HIS A 99 1.51 7.32 16.01
N ARG A 100 0.74 6.54 15.25
CA ARG A 100 -0.56 5.97 15.68
C ARG A 100 -0.56 4.45 15.57
N MET A 101 -1.41 3.80 16.37
CA MET A 101 -1.60 2.34 16.32
C MET A 101 -2.65 1.90 15.30
N ASN A 102 -3.69 2.71 15.07
CA ASN A 102 -4.82 2.36 14.20
C ASN A 102 -5.22 3.51 13.26
N THR A 103 -5.82 3.15 12.12
CA THR A 103 -6.53 4.08 11.23
C THR A 103 -8.00 4.21 11.66
N ARG A 104 -8.61 5.35 11.41
CA ARG A 104 -10.06 5.60 11.61
C ARG A 104 -10.87 5.36 10.33
N VAL A 105 -10.23 5.41 9.16
CA VAL A 105 -10.86 5.12 7.87
C VAL A 105 -10.54 3.71 7.40
N ASP A 106 -11.46 3.15 6.63
CA ASP A 106 -11.24 1.93 5.86
C ASP A 106 -10.28 2.23 4.70
N MET A 107 -8.99 2.05 4.96
CA MET A 107 -7.92 2.23 3.98
C MET A 107 -8.10 1.28 2.79
N GLY A 108 -8.50 0.03 3.03
CA GLY A 108 -8.70 -0.99 2.01
C GLY A 108 -9.78 -0.58 1.00
N ARG A 109 -10.91 -0.05 1.47
CA ARG A 109 -11.96 0.48 0.60
C ARG A 109 -11.46 1.64 -0.28
N LEU A 110 -10.62 2.52 0.27
CA LEU A 110 -10.04 3.61 -0.51
C LEU A 110 -9.06 3.08 -1.55
N VAL A 111 -8.19 2.13 -1.19
CA VAL A 111 -7.23 1.50 -2.12
C VAL A 111 -7.98 0.81 -3.28
N ASN A 112 -8.98 0.00 -2.97
CA ASN A 112 -9.78 -0.72 -3.96
C ASN A 112 -10.59 0.19 -4.91
N ARG A 113 -10.72 1.48 -4.59
CA ARG A 113 -11.32 2.48 -5.50
C ARG A 113 -10.35 2.96 -6.56
N TYR A 114 -9.04 2.91 -6.29
CA TYR A 114 -8.01 3.47 -7.17
C TYR A 114 -7.10 2.41 -7.81
N ILE A 115 -7.02 1.21 -7.23
CA ILE A 115 -6.24 0.10 -7.75
C ILE A 115 -7.20 -0.92 -8.39
N PRO A 116 -7.05 -1.22 -9.70
CA PRO A 116 -7.81 -2.30 -10.34
C PRO A 116 -7.56 -3.64 -9.64
N ARG A 117 -8.60 -4.48 -9.57
CA ARG A 117 -8.60 -5.70 -8.73
C ARG A 117 -7.79 -6.86 -9.30
N ASP A 118 -7.44 -6.75 -10.57
CA ASP A 118 -6.79 -7.74 -11.42
C ASP A 118 -5.27 -7.51 -11.57
N LEU A 119 -4.73 -6.47 -10.92
CA LEU A 119 -3.29 -6.19 -10.86
C LEU A 119 -2.59 -6.92 -9.71
#